data_AF-A0AAV2KDG8-F1
#
_entry.id   AF-A0AAV2KDG8-F1
#
_cell.length_a   1.000
_cell.length_b   1.000
_cell.length_c   1.000
_cell.angle_alpha   90.00
_cell.angle_beta   90.00
_cell.angle_gamma   90.00
#
_symmetry.space_group_name_H-M   'P 1'
#
loop_
_entity.id
_entity.type
_entity.pdbx_description
1 polymer ?
#
loop_
_entity_poly.entity_id
_entity_poly.type
_entity_poly.pdbx_seq_one_letter_code
_entity_poly.pdbx_strand_id
1 'polypeptide(L)'
;MVPRLVQRWTVECEDRLRDCFDCTLWDELCDHGDDINAITECITDYINFCCEIAVPSKIVRGFSNNKPWMNIEIKALLKEKKRAFLSKDRQALKEVRRRLRLGIKTAKARYKNRMEEQLSQQNVAEVWRSLKTISGEGPPIG
;
A
#
# COMPACT_ATOMS: atom_id res chain seq x y z
N MET A 1 -0.99 -3.45 16.65
CA MET A 1 -1.89 -3.03 15.56
C MET A 1 -1.53 -1.61 15.22
N VAL A 2 -1.14 -1.31 13.97
CA VAL A 2 -0.75 0.05 13.59
C VAL A 2 -1.83 0.59 12.64
N PRO A 3 -2.69 1.52 13.09
CA PRO A 3 -3.61 2.19 12.18
C PRO A 3 -2.79 3.04 11.22
N ARG A 4 -2.95 2.81 9.92
CA ARG A 4 -2.39 3.68 8.88
C ARG A 4 -3.51 4.42 8.21
N LEU A 5 -3.41 5.74 8.17
CA LEU A 5 -4.28 6.57 7.36
C LEU A 5 -3.83 6.44 5.91
N VAL A 6 -4.72 6.04 5.02
CA VAL A 6 -4.42 5.90 3.60
C VAL A 6 -5.49 6.64 2.82
N GLN A 7 -5.06 7.53 1.93
CA GLN A 7 -5.94 8.18 0.96
C GLN A 7 -6.48 7.16 -0.04
N ARG A 8 -7.78 7.22 -0.31
CA ARG A 8 -8.42 6.32 -1.25
C ARG A 8 -8.77 7.07 -2.53
N TRP A 9 -7.95 6.85 -3.55
CA TRP A 9 -8.19 7.36 -4.90
C TRP A 9 -9.23 6.51 -5.62
N THR A 10 -10.29 7.17 -6.10
CA THR A 10 -11.33 6.61 -6.96
C THR A 10 -11.55 7.55 -8.14
N VAL A 11 -12.13 7.03 -9.24
CA VAL A 11 -12.49 7.84 -10.42
C VAL A 11 -13.33 9.06 -10.01
N GLU A 12 -14.31 8.88 -9.12
CA GLU A 12 -15.11 9.97 -8.57
C GLU A 12 -14.28 11.05 -7.83
N CYS A 13 -13.20 10.67 -7.14
CA CYS A 13 -12.32 11.66 -6.50
C CYS A 13 -11.49 12.41 -7.54
N GLU A 14 -11.04 11.72 -8.59
CA GLU A 14 -10.31 12.33 -9.71
C GLU A 14 -11.21 13.30 -10.49
N ASP A 15 -12.48 12.94 -10.72
CA ASP A 15 -13.45 13.81 -11.37
C ASP A 15 -13.73 15.05 -10.52
N ARG A 16 -13.95 14.89 -9.20
CA ARG A 16 -14.12 16.03 -8.28
C ARG A 16 -12.91 16.95 -8.23
N LEU A 17 -11.69 16.40 -8.30
CA LEU A 17 -10.47 17.20 -8.39
C LEU A 17 -10.40 17.99 -9.69
N ARG A 18 -10.76 17.34 -10.81
CA ARG A 18 -10.84 17.99 -12.11
C ARG A 18 -11.84 19.14 -12.08
N ASP A 19 -13.04 18.91 -11.55
CA ASP A 19 -14.06 19.96 -11.40
C ASP A 19 -13.56 21.13 -10.54
N CYS A 20 -12.82 20.85 -9.45
CA CYS A 20 -12.20 21.91 -8.64
C CYS A 20 -11.25 22.77 -9.47
N PHE A 21 -10.34 22.15 -10.23
CA PHE A 21 -9.33 22.84 -11.03
C PHE A 21 -9.90 23.59 -12.24
N ASP A 22 -10.95 23.03 -12.85
CA ASP A 22 -11.66 23.67 -13.96
C ASP A 22 -12.45 24.91 -13.51
N CYS A 23 -12.86 24.95 -12.23
CA CYS A 23 -13.52 26.11 -11.63
C CYS A 23 -12.56 27.11 -10.99
N THR A 24 -11.26 26.81 -10.91
CA THR A 24 -10.26 27.70 -10.30
C THR A 24 -9.92 28.84 -11.26
N LEU A 25 -10.01 30.08 -10.75
CA LEU A 25 -9.50 31.26 -11.45
C LEU A 25 -7.98 31.35 -11.26
N TRP A 26 -7.23 30.58 -12.06
CA TRP A 26 -5.77 30.47 -11.95
C TRP A 26 -5.05 31.81 -12.12
N ASP A 27 -5.58 32.69 -12.98
CA ASP A 27 -5.00 34.02 -13.21
C ASP A 27 -5.06 34.91 -11.96
N GLU A 28 -6.12 34.78 -11.15
CA GLU A 28 -6.24 35.50 -9.87
C GLU A 28 -5.42 34.84 -8.76
N LEU A 29 -5.29 33.51 -8.79
CA LEU A 29 -4.51 32.75 -7.82
C LEU A 29 -2.99 33.00 -7.97
N CYS A 30 -2.53 33.29 -9.20
CA CYS A 30 -1.12 33.46 -9.53
C CYS A 30 -0.66 34.92 -9.57
N ASP A 31 -1.41 35.87 -9.00
CA ASP A 31 -1.10 37.32 -9.01
C ASP A 31 0.01 37.72 -8.02
N HIS A 32 1.04 36.88 -7.86
CA HIS A 32 2.20 37.13 -6.99
C HIS A 32 3.36 37.84 -7.71
N GLY A 33 3.13 38.40 -8.91
CA GLY A 33 4.18 39.00 -9.75
C GLY A 33 5.12 37.94 -10.35
N ASP A 34 6.43 38.25 -10.44
CA ASP A 34 7.45 37.34 -11.00
C ASP A 34 8.11 36.41 -9.95
N ASP A 35 7.59 36.37 -8.71
CA ASP A 35 8.12 35.47 -7.67
C ASP A 35 7.63 34.03 -7.89
N ILE A 36 8.41 33.29 -8.64
CA ILE A 36 8.17 31.87 -8.97
C ILE A 36 8.00 31.02 -7.72
N ASN A 37 8.72 31.31 -6.63
CA ASN A 37 8.61 30.52 -5.41
C ASN A 37 7.25 30.76 -4.74
N ALA A 38 6.83 32.01 -4.61
CA ALA A 38 5.53 32.36 -4.05
C ALA A 38 4.37 31.78 -4.87
N ILE A 39 4.46 31.82 -6.20
CA ILE A 39 3.48 31.18 -7.09
C ILE A 39 3.46 29.66 -6.88
N THR A 40 4.62 29.03 -6.81
CA THR A 40 4.73 27.57 -6.63
C THR A 40 4.16 27.13 -5.29
N GLU A 41 4.45 27.86 -4.22
CA GLU A 41 3.91 27.59 -2.88
C GLU A 41 2.39 27.75 -2.86
N CYS A 42 1.85 28.85 -3.40
CA CYS A 42 0.41 29.10 -3.47
C CYS A 42 -0.33 28.01 -4.26
N ILE A 43 0.16 27.64 -5.44
CA ILE A 43 -0.42 26.57 -6.27
C ILE A 43 -0.34 25.23 -5.54
N THR A 44 0.78 24.93 -4.89
CA THR A 44 0.98 23.67 -4.15
C THR A 44 0.00 23.57 -2.98
N ASP A 45 -0.16 24.64 -2.21
CA ASP A 45 -1.10 24.71 -1.09
C ASP A 45 -2.55 24.54 -1.56
N TYR A 46 -2.91 25.17 -2.68
CA TYR A 46 -4.24 25.02 -3.26
C TYR A 46 -4.50 23.59 -3.75
N ILE A 47 -3.55 22.97 -4.45
CA ILE A 47 -3.67 21.57 -4.89
C ILE A 47 -3.82 20.64 -3.69
N ASN A 48 -3.04 20.85 -2.63
CA ASN A 48 -3.14 20.07 -1.40
C ASN A 48 -4.51 20.24 -0.75
N PHE A 49 -5.03 21.46 -0.65
CA PHE A 49 -6.38 21.74 -0.16
C PHE A 49 -7.47 21.02 -0.98
N CYS A 50 -7.39 21.07 -2.31
CA CYS A 50 -8.30 20.33 -3.18
C CYS A 50 -8.22 18.82 -2.94
N CYS A 51 -7.00 18.28 -2.78
CA CYS A 51 -6.78 16.86 -2.46
C CYS A 51 -7.40 16.48 -1.11
N GLU A 52 -7.28 17.32 -0.09
CA GLU A 52 -7.85 17.07 1.24
C GLU A 52 -9.39 17.02 1.23
N ILE A 53 -10.04 17.86 0.42
CA ILE A 53 -11.51 17.90 0.31
C ILE A 53 -12.06 16.81 -0.60
N ALA A 54 -11.36 16.52 -1.70
CA ALA A 54 -11.84 15.59 -2.71
C ALA A 54 -11.54 14.13 -2.35
N VAL A 55 -10.38 13.84 -1.74
CA VAL A 55 -9.89 12.47 -1.55
C VAL A 55 -10.17 11.99 -0.12
N PRO A 56 -11.12 11.05 0.09
CA PRO A 56 -11.43 10.55 1.41
C PRO A 56 -10.26 9.72 1.97
N SER A 57 -9.92 9.99 3.22
CA SER A 57 -8.96 9.18 3.98
C SER A 57 -9.64 7.99 4.64
N LYS A 58 -9.00 6.82 4.60
CA LYS A 58 -9.48 5.60 5.25
C LYS A 58 -8.43 5.03 6.19
N ILE A 59 -8.85 4.69 7.40
CA ILE A 59 -8.02 3.93 8.33
C ILE A 59 -7.92 2.49 7.84
N VAL A 60 -6.72 2.10 7.42
CA VAL A 60 -6.38 0.72 7.10
C VAL A 60 -5.65 0.14 8.30
N ARG A 61 -6.18 -0.97 8.82
CA ARG A 61 -5.53 -1.70 9.91
C ARG A 61 -4.39 -2.53 9.35
N GLY A 62 -3.17 -2.05 9.53
CA GLY A 62 -1.97 -2.85 9.33
C GLY A 62 -1.71 -3.70 10.57
N PHE A 63 -1.53 -5.01 10.39
CA PHE A 63 -0.93 -5.83 11.43
C PHE A 63 0.59 -5.65 11.33
N SER A 64 1.22 -5.18 12.41
CA SER A 64 2.69 -5.11 12.53
C SER A 64 3.35 -6.48 12.32
N ASN A 65 2.57 -7.55 12.47
CA ASN A 65 2.97 -8.94 12.27
C ASN A 65 2.56 -9.48 10.88
N ASN A 66 2.58 -8.65 9.83
CA ASN A 66 2.39 -9.15 8.48
C ASN A 66 3.54 -10.09 8.15
N LYS A 67 3.21 -11.38 8.12
CA LYS A 67 4.15 -12.46 7.80
C LYS A 67 4.96 -12.08 6.55
N PRO A 68 6.30 -12.16 6.57
CA PRO A 68 7.15 -11.62 5.50
C PRO A 68 6.93 -12.32 4.15
N TRP A 69 6.36 -13.52 4.14
CA TRP A 69 5.93 -14.23 2.94
C TRP A 69 4.59 -13.72 2.34
N MET A 70 3.95 -12.70 2.93
CA MET A 70 2.72 -12.06 2.43
C MET A 70 3.03 -10.96 1.40
N ASN A 71 3.52 -11.37 0.23
CA ASN A 71 3.86 -10.46 -0.87
C ASN A 71 2.62 -10.05 -1.71
N ILE A 72 2.83 -9.19 -2.72
CA ILE A 72 1.79 -8.68 -3.62
C ILE A 72 1.08 -9.83 -4.37
N GLU A 73 1.82 -10.84 -4.82
CA GLU A 73 1.27 -12.00 -5.54
C GLU A 73 0.30 -12.81 -4.65
N ILE A 74 0.67 -13.06 -3.39
CA ILE A 74 -0.21 -13.76 -2.43
C ILE A 74 -1.47 -12.93 -2.14
N LYS A 75 -1.34 -11.60 -2.03
CA LYS A 75 -2.50 -10.70 -1.87
C LYS A 75 -3.41 -10.72 -3.11
N ALA A 76 -2.84 -10.77 -4.31
CA ALA A 76 -3.59 -10.90 -5.56
C ALA A 76 -4.37 -12.23 -5.62
N LEU A 77 -3.73 -13.35 -5.25
CA LEU A 77 -4.38 -14.67 -5.18
C LEU A 77 -5.51 -14.70 -4.13
N LEU A 78 -5.35 -14.00 -3.00
CA LEU A 78 -6.44 -13.85 -2.01
C LEU A 78 -7.62 -13.05 -2.56
N LYS A 79 -7.36 -11.99 -3.34
CA LYS A 79 -8.41 -11.22 -4.02
C LYS A 79 -9.12 -12.07 -5.09
N GLU A 80 -8.36 -12.84 -5.87
CA GLU A 80 -8.88 -13.78 -6.86
C GLU A 80 -9.75 -14.86 -6.20
N LYS A 81 -9.31 -15.42 -5.07
CA LYS A 81 -10.08 -16.41 -4.29
C LYS A 81 -11.41 -15.82 -3.83
N LYS A 82 -11.41 -14.56 -3.38
CA LYS A 82 -12.64 -13.85 -2.97
C LYS A 82 -13.59 -13.70 -4.16
N ARG A 83 -13.09 -13.32 -5.35
CA ARG A 83 -13.90 -13.24 -6.58
C ARG A 83 -14.49 -14.59 -6.98
N ALA A 84 -13.68 -15.65 -6.99
CA ALA A 84 -14.13 -17.01 -7.31
C ALA A 84 -15.20 -17.52 -6.32
N PHE A 85 -15.05 -17.19 -5.04
CA PHE A 85 -16.05 -17.51 -4.03
C PHE A 85 -17.38 -16.78 -4.26
N LEU A 86 -17.33 -15.46 -4.54
CA LEU A 86 -18.52 -14.65 -4.77
C LEU A 86 -19.26 -15.05 -6.06
N SER A 87 -18.53 -15.43 -7.11
CA SER A 87 -19.10 -15.93 -8.37
C SER A 87 -19.61 -17.37 -8.29
N LYS A 88 -19.45 -18.05 -7.14
CA LYS A 88 -19.81 -19.46 -6.92
C LYS A 88 -19.14 -20.45 -7.91
N ASP A 89 -18.09 -20.03 -8.61
CA ASP A 89 -17.32 -20.89 -9.50
C ASP A 89 -16.44 -21.85 -8.69
N ARG A 90 -16.86 -23.11 -8.60
CA ARG A 90 -16.16 -24.15 -7.85
C ARG A 90 -14.84 -24.54 -8.48
N GLN A 91 -14.71 -24.52 -9.81
CA GLN A 91 -13.49 -24.90 -10.51
C GLN A 91 -12.42 -23.82 -10.33
N ALA A 92 -12.78 -22.56 -10.57
CA ALA A 92 -11.88 -21.43 -10.30
C ALA A 92 -11.49 -21.37 -8.82
N LEU A 93 -12.42 -21.62 -7.90
CA LEU A 93 -12.10 -21.64 -6.47
C LEU A 93 -11.10 -22.74 -6.11
N LYS A 94 -11.21 -23.94 -6.72
CA LYS A 94 -10.26 -25.04 -6.52
C LYS A 94 -8.87 -24.67 -7.04
N GLU A 95 -8.79 -24.09 -8.23
CA GLU A 95 -7.53 -23.73 -8.86
C GLU A 95 -6.82 -22.59 -8.10
N VAL A 96 -7.55 -21.54 -7.74
CA VAL A 96 -6.97 -20.43 -6.97
C VAL A 96 -6.51 -20.90 -5.58
N ARG A 97 -7.23 -21.83 -4.94
CA ARG A 97 -6.77 -22.45 -3.68
C ARG A 97 -5.46 -23.21 -3.86
N ARG A 98 -5.29 -23.95 -4.96
CA ARG A 98 -4.05 -24.67 -5.29
C ARG A 98 -2.89 -23.70 -5.51
N ARG A 99 -3.09 -22.68 -6.35
CA ARG A 99 -2.10 -21.62 -6.61
C ARG A 99 -1.71 -20.88 -5.34
N LEU A 100 -2.68 -20.54 -4.48
CA LEU A 100 -2.43 -19.88 -3.20
C LEU A 100 -1.56 -20.73 -2.26
N ARG A 101 -1.85 -22.04 -2.14
CA ARG A 101 -1.02 -22.95 -1.32
C ARG A 101 0.41 -23.03 -1.85
N LEU A 102 0.58 -23.18 -3.17
CA LEU A 102 1.89 -23.25 -3.80
C LEU A 102 2.66 -21.93 -3.61
N GLY A 103 2.03 -20.80 -3.87
CA GLY A 103 2.62 -19.48 -3.68
C GLY A 103 3.10 -19.27 -2.25
N ILE A 104 2.27 -19.59 -1.25
CA ILE A 104 2.66 -19.47 0.17
C ILE A 104 3.85 -20.38 0.48
N LYS A 105 3.86 -21.61 -0.03
CA LYS A 105 4.98 -22.55 0.15
C LYS A 105 6.27 -21.98 -0.42
N THR A 106 6.24 -21.48 -1.66
CA THR A 106 7.39 -20.89 -2.33
C THR A 106 7.88 -19.62 -1.64
N ALA A 107 6.96 -18.73 -1.23
CA ALA A 107 7.31 -17.50 -0.54
C ALA A 107 7.95 -17.77 0.83
N LYS A 108 7.45 -18.76 1.58
CA LYS A 108 8.08 -19.22 2.82
C LYS A 108 9.47 -19.82 2.58
N ALA A 109 9.64 -20.63 1.54
CA ALA A 109 10.92 -21.22 1.20
C ALA A 109 11.96 -20.15 0.82
N ARG A 110 11.59 -19.17 0.00
CA ARG A 110 12.46 -18.02 -0.33
C ARG A 110 12.89 -17.26 0.92
N TYR A 111 11.94 -16.98 1.82
CA TYR A 111 12.24 -16.29 3.06
C TYR A 111 13.19 -17.10 3.97
N LYS A 112 12.96 -18.41 4.09
CA LYS A 112 13.85 -19.33 4.82
C LYS A 112 15.27 -19.29 4.22
N ASN A 113 15.41 -19.47 2.91
CA ASN A 113 16.71 -19.49 2.24
C ASN A 113 17.47 -18.18 2.45
N ARG A 114 16.78 -17.03 2.39
CA ARG A 114 17.38 -15.71 2.69
C ARG A 114 17.92 -15.66 4.11
N MET A 115 17.18 -16.16 5.10
CA MET A 115 17.64 -16.19 6.49
C MET A 115 18.86 -17.11 6.67
N GLU A 116 18.88 -18.26 6.00
CA GLU A 116 20.01 -19.19 6.02
C GLU A 116 21.26 -18.55 5.39
N GLU A 117 21.11 -17.83 4.28
CA GLU A 117 22.21 -17.09 3.63
C GLU A 117 22.77 -15.97 4.53
N GLN A 118 21.88 -15.19 5.18
CA GLN A 118 22.28 -14.16 6.14
C GLN A 118 23.04 -14.75 7.33
N LEU A 119 22.66 -15.94 7.79
CA LEU A 119 23.38 -16.67 8.83
C LEU A 119 24.77 -17.12 8.36
N SER A 120 24.87 -17.65 7.14
CA SER A 120 26.16 -18.04 6.53
C SER A 120 27.12 -16.86 6.37
N GLN A 121 26.60 -15.66 6.16
CA GLN A 121 27.37 -14.41 6.05
C GLN A 121 27.71 -13.77 7.41
N GLN A 122 27.51 -14.46 8.53
CA GLN A 122 27.68 -13.96 9.91
C GLN A 122 26.84 -12.71 10.25
N ASN A 123 25.77 -12.42 9.50
CA ASN A 123 24.90 -11.28 9.76
C ASN A 123 23.83 -11.63 10.82
N VAL A 124 24.29 -11.97 12.02
CA VAL A 124 23.45 -12.43 13.14
C VAL A 124 22.43 -11.37 13.55
N ALA A 125 22.77 -10.08 13.48
CA ALA A 125 21.86 -8.99 13.79
C ALA A 125 20.64 -8.95 12.86
N GLU A 126 20.81 -9.20 11.57
CA GLU A 126 19.72 -9.22 10.59
C GLU A 126 18.84 -10.47 10.73
N VAL A 127 19.43 -11.61 11.09
CA VAL A 127 18.68 -12.83 11.44
C VAL A 127 17.79 -12.59 12.65
N TRP A 128 18.30 -11.91 13.69
CA TRP A 128 17.52 -11.54 14.88
C TRP A 128 16.38 -10.57 14.55
N ARG A 129 16.61 -9.55 13.71
CA ARG A 129 15.53 -8.66 13.23
C ARG A 129 14.45 -9.46 12.50
N SER A 130 14.86 -10.34 11.59
CA SER A 130 13.98 -11.21 10.81
C SER A 130 13.14 -12.14 11.71
N LEU A 131 13.73 -12.72 12.75
CA LEU A 131 13.01 -13.52 13.75
C LEU A 131 11.99 -12.69 14.52
N LYS A 132 12.39 -11.49 14.96
CA LYS A 132 11.53 -10.56 15.70
C LYS A 132 10.31 -10.12 14.87
N THR A 133 10.48 -9.98 13.55
CA THR A 133 9.38 -9.71 12.61
C THR A 133 8.40 -10.88 12.50
N ILE A 134 8.85 -12.13 12.63
CA ILE A 134 7.97 -13.32 12.56
C ILE A 134 7.27 -13.58 13.89
N SER A 135 7.96 -13.36 15.02
CA SER A 135 7.39 -13.52 16.37
C SER A 135 6.33 -12.45 16.69
N GLY A 136 6.35 -11.34 15.96
CA GLY A 136 5.45 -10.20 16.19
C GLY A 136 5.94 -9.26 17.29
N GLU A 137 7.15 -9.46 17.77
CA GLU A 137 7.85 -8.58 18.72
C GLU A 137 8.57 -7.42 18.00
N GLY A 138 8.51 -7.38 16.66
CA GLY A 138 9.17 -6.38 15.84
C GLY A 138 8.61 -4.96 16.09
N PRO A 139 9.45 -3.92 15.97
CA PRO A 139 8.98 -2.54 16.10
C PRO A 139 7.87 -2.26 15.07
N PRO A 140 6.88 -1.43 15.42
CA PRO A 140 5.85 -1.02 14.48
C PRO A 140 6.52 -0.37 13.27
N ILE A 141 6.30 -0.94 12.09
CA ILE A 141 6.77 -0.35 10.84
C ILE A 141 6.01 0.99 10.70
N GLY A 142 6.75 2.10 10.67
CA GLY A 142 6.24 3.43 10.33
C GLY A 142 5.48 3.42 9.02
#